data_AF-A0A235FE59-F1
#
_entry.id   AF-A0A235FE59-F1
#
_cell.length_a   1.000
_cell.length_b   1.000
_cell.length_c   1.000
_cell.angle_alpha   90.00
_cell.angle_beta   90.00
_cell.angle_gamma   90.00
#
_symmetry.space_group_name_H-M   'P 1'
#
loop_
_entity.id
_entity.type
_entity.pdbx_description
1 polymer ?
#
loop_
_entity_poly.entity_id
_entity_poly.type
_entity_poly.pdbx_seq_one_letter_code
_entity_poly.pdbx_strand_id
1 'polypeptide(L)'
;MKKINLLFITRDHSHQLERSSFYLAKELEKITNLYLWYSDGIIQDILNQIPFKPDFILLNDYKPDYRPFIRGLKDLTIPHGIIMHDMHYKLSKRNYLIHQEKPALIFSHYRDAFLKWFPDHSERLVWFPHHVPAEIFKRYPVPKEIPFLLMGASFPHLYPFRDYMIKQFSNVSGFVHHSHPGYGMGRRGIVGEQYARLISSAKIFLTCDSIHHFPVLKYFEVPACGTLLLASSSQELTDLGFVDGETFVAVNEANVKAKAEYYLQNEQERERIIQNGMRLIAERHTTAVRAKEMLHAITHYLSNRK
;
A
#
# COMPACT_ATOMS: atom_id res chain seq x y z
N MET A 1 -5.29 28.88 -2.23
CA MET A 1 -3.96 28.70 -1.57
C MET A 1 -2.90 28.53 -2.63
N LYS A 2 -1.70 29.08 -2.43
CA LYS A 2 -0.55 28.82 -3.31
C LYS A 2 -0.19 27.33 -3.23
N LYS A 3 -0.01 26.66 -4.38
CA LYS A 3 0.49 25.27 -4.42
C LYS A 3 1.89 25.21 -3.79
N ILE A 4 2.16 24.18 -2.99
CA ILE A 4 3.50 23.94 -2.46
C ILE A 4 4.43 23.46 -3.56
N ASN A 5 5.69 23.86 -3.49
CA ASN A 5 6.77 23.33 -4.30
C ASN A 5 7.29 22.04 -3.65
N LEU A 6 7.04 20.89 -4.27
CA LEU A 6 7.40 19.58 -3.73
C LEU A 6 8.47 18.95 -4.62
N LEU A 7 9.63 18.63 -4.04
CA LEU A 7 10.62 17.77 -4.68
C LEU A 7 10.37 16.33 -4.21
N PHE A 8 10.06 15.41 -5.11
CA PHE A 8 9.93 13.99 -4.78
C PHE A 8 11.08 13.20 -5.42
N ILE A 9 11.95 12.67 -4.56
CA ILE A 9 13.10 11.86 -4.95
C ILE A 9 12.70 10.38 -4.86
N THR A 10 12.61 9.74 -6.03
CA THR A 10 12.14 8.36 -6.20
C THR A 10 12.83 7.73 -7.40
N ARG A 11 12.82 6.40 -7.53
CA ARG A 11 13.06 5.73 -8.81
C ARG A 11 11.80 5.77 -9.67
N ASP A 12 11.96 5.52 -10.96
CA ASP A 12 10.83 5.36 -11.86
C ASP A 12 10.19 3.97 -11.64
N HIS A 13 9.01 3.96 -11.01
CA HIS A 13 8.20 2.76 -10.81
C HIS A 13 7.11 2.58 -11.87
N SER A 14 7.12 3.38 -12.95
CA SER A 14 6.09 3.32 -14.00
C SER A 14 6.04 1.97 -14.72
N HIS A 15 7.13 1.19 -14.75
CA HIS A 15 7.19 -0.14 -15.38
C HIS A 15 7.38 -1.29 -14.39
N GLN A 16 7.23 -1.02 -13.09
CA GLN A 16 7.33 -2.03 -12.04
C GLN A 16 5.99 -2.73 -11.84
N LEU A 17 6.04 -3.89 -11.16
CA LEU A 17 4.85 -4.63 -10.77
C LEU A 17 4.01 -3.83 -9.74
N GLU A 18 4.69 -3.33 -8.71
CA GLU A 18 4.14 -2.44 -7.69
C GLU A 18 4.37 -1.00 -8.17
N ARG A 19 3.29 -0.23 -8.31
CA ARG A 19 3.29 1.10 -8.97
C ARG A 19 2.72 2.19 -8.06
N SER A 20 2.55 1.93 -6.76
CA SER A 20 1.98 2.86 -5.76
C SER A 20 2.64 4.23 -5.82
N SER A 21 3.97 4.26 -5.87
CA SER A 21 4.77 5.49 -5.91
C SER A 21 4.54 6.30 -7.19
N PHE A 22 4.39 5.61 -8.33
CA PHE A 22 4.04 6.25 -9.60
C PHE A 22 2.64 6.87 -9.55
N TYR A 23 1.65 6.12 -9.06
CA TYR A 23 0.28 6.65 -8.94
C TYR A 23 0.19 7.80 -7.92
N LEU A 24 0.92 7.71 -6.82
CA LEU A 24 1.00 8.77 -5.82
C LEU A 24 1.59 10.05 -6.42
N ALA A 25 2.70 9.94 -7.18
CA ALA A 25 3.28 11.07 -7.89
C ALA A 25 2.27 11.72 -8.86
N LYS A 26 1.47 10.92 -9.58
CA LYS A 26 0.42 11.43 -10.47
C LYS A 26 -0.71 12.17 -9.75
N GLU A 27 -1.09 11.75 -8.56
CA GLU A 27 -2.06 12.51 -7.75
C GLU A 27 -1.44 13.77 -7.12
N LEU A 28 -0.19 13.70 -6.67
CA LEU A 28 0.55 14.85 -6.14
C LEU A 28 0.78 15.94 -7.20
N GLU A 29 1.06 15.57 -8.45
CA GLU A 29 1.21 16.49 -9.60
C GLU A 29 -0.03 17.37 -9.81
N LYS A 30 -1.22 16.83 -9.56
CA LYS A 30 -2.48 17.59 -9.69
C LYS A 30 -2.61 18.70 -8.64
N ILE A 31 -2.10 18.45 -7.42
CA ILE A 31 -2.37 19.28 -6.24
C ILE A 31 -1.15 20.05 -5.71
N THR A 32 0.04 19.84 -6.28
CA THR A 32 1.29 20.54 -5.92
C THR A 32 2.01 21.06 -7.16
N ASN A 33 3.08 21.84 -6.97
CA ASN A 33 4.09 22.06 -7.99
C ASN A 33 5.16 20.98 -7.79
N LEU A 34 4.97 19.83 -8.44
CA LEU A 34 5.81 18.65 -8.24
C LEU A 34 7.02 18.66 -9.18
N TYR A 35 8.19 18.37 -8.64
CA TYR A 35 9.37 18.00 -9.43
C TYR A 35 9.84 16.60 -9.01
N LEU A 36 10.06 15.72 -9.98
CA LEU A 36 10.50 14.34 -9.75
C LEU A 36 12.00 14.22 -10.05
N TRP A 37 12.75 13.58 -9.15
CA TRP A 37 14.19 13.36 -9.33
C TRP A 37 14.53 11.88 -9.21
N TYR A 38 15.25 11.35 -10.22
CA TYR A 38 15.50 9.91 -10.40
C TYR A 38 16.96 9.46 -10.29
N SER A 39 17.90 10.41 -10.27
CA SER A 39 19.33 10.12 -10.41
C SER A 39 20.08 10.21 -9.08
N ASP A 40 21.17 9.45 -8.96
CA ASP A 40 22.08 9.58 -7.82
C ASP A 40 22.72 10.98 -7.81
N GLY A 41 23.04 11.51 -6.63
CA GLY A 41 23.60 12.86 -6.55
C GLY A 41 23.85 13.38 -5.14
N ILE A 42 24.35 14.62 -5.08
CA ILE A 42 24.46 15.39 -3.84
C ILE A 42 23.27 16.35 -3.81
N ILE A 43 22.58 16.43 -2.68
CA ILE A 43 21.30 17.17 -2.60
C ILE A 43 21.44 18.66 -2.96
N GLN A 44 22.57 19.29 -2.65
CA GLN A 44 22.80 20.71 -3.00
C GLN A 44 22.89 20.91 -4.52
N ASP A 45 23.56 20.01 -5.24
CA ASP A 45 23.66 20.08 -6.70
C ASP A 45 22.30 19.86 -7.36
N ILE A 46 21.48 18.98 -6.78
CA ILE A 46 20.11 18.73 -7.23
C ILE A 46 19.27 19.98 -7.06
N LEU A 47 19.33 20.62 -5.89
CA LEU A 47 18.58 21.84 -5.60
C LEU A 47 18.94 23.02 -6.53
N ASN A 48 20.15 23.04 -7.08
CA ASN A 48 20.59 24.04 -8.05
C ASN A 48 20.12 23.77 -9.50
N GLN A 49 19.70 22.54 -9.80
CA GLN A 49 19.28 22.12 -11.15
C GLN A 49 17.76 22.20 -11.36
N ILE A 50 16.98 22.18 -10.28
CA ILE A 50 15.51 22.18 -10.34
C ILE A 50 14.96 23.61 -10.53
N PRO A 51 13.80 23.78 -11.18
CA PRO A 51 13.28 25.10 -11.59
C PRO A 51 12.74 25.95 -10.43
N PHE A 52 12.70 25.42 -9.21
CA PHE A 52 12.21 26.13 -8.04
C PHE A 52 12.89 25.63 -6.76
N LYS A 53 12.94 26.49 -5.74
CA LYS A 53 13.25 26.06 -4.37
C LYS A 53 12.07 25.27 -3.79
N PRO A 54 12.26 24.01 -3.36
CA PRO A 54 11.20 23.23 -2.72
C PRO A 54 10.83 23.80 -1.35
N ASP A 55 9.54 23.77 -1.04
CA ASP A 55 9.03 23.99 0.31
C ASP A 55 9.23 22.73 1.18
N PHE A 56 9.19 21.55 0.56
CA PHE A 56 9.39 20.25 1.19
C PHE A 56 10.06 19.26 0.22
N ILE A 57 10.87 18.35 0.77
CA ILE A 57 11.50 17.26 0.00
C ILE A 57 10.95 15.91 0.49
N LEU A 58 10.39 15.12 -0.41
CA LEU A 58 9.89 13.78 -0.11
C LEU A 58 10.90 12.75 -0.64
N LEU A 59 11.30 11.81 0.20
CA LEU A 59 12.21 10.72 -0.15
C LEU A 59 11.45 9.39 -0.16
N ASN A 60 11.55 8.64 -1.25
CA ASN A 60 10.89 7.35 -1.36
C ASN A 60 11.77 6.23 -0.77
N ASP A 61 11.60 5.94 0.52
CA ASP A 61 12.37 4.97 1.30
C ASP A 61 13.88 5.24 1.43
N TYR A 62 14.55 4.47 2.29
CA TYR A 62 16.00 4.25 2.33
C TYR A 62 16.45 3.03 1.51
N LYS A 63 15.51 2.19 1.08
CA LYS A 63 15.74 1.02 0.26
C LYS A 63 16.13 1.44 -1.17
N PRO A 64 17.24 0.92 -1.72
CA PRO A 64 17.75 1.33 -3.03
C PRO A 64 16.78 1.14 -4.20
N ASP A 65 15.79 0.25 -4.07
CA ASP A 65 14.80 0.00 -5.13
C ASP A 65 13.76 1.13 -5.24
N TYR A 66 13.62 1.97 -4.20
CA TYR A 66 12.64 3.05 -4.16
C TYR A 66 13.21 4.42 -4.46
N ARG A 67 14.49 4.68 -4.18
CA ARG A 67 15.13 5.97 -4.49
C ARG A 67 16.56 5.83 -5.02
N PRO A 68 17.04 6.84 -5.78
CA PRO A 68 18.46 7.00 -6.03
C PRO A 68 19.26 7.25 -4.74
N PHE A 69 20.57 7.04 -4.82
CA PHE A 69 21.50 7.34 -3.74
C PHE A 69 21.77 8.85 -3.65
N ILE A 70 21.24 9.48 -2.61
CA ILE A 70 21.40 10.92 -2.34
C ILE A 70 22.33 11.14 -1.15
N ARG A 71 23.35 11.99 -1.33
CA ARG A 71 24.27 12.45 -0.28
C ARG A 71 23.92 13.84 0.21
N GLY A 72 24.35 14.16 1.43
CA GLY A 72 24.20 15.50 2.04
C GLY A 72 22.83 15.77 2.68
N LEU A 73 21.99 14.74 2.86
CA LEU A 73 20.65 14.90 3.47
C LEU A 73 20.69 15.41 4.92
N LYS A 74 21.74 15.08 5.68
CA LYS A 74 21.93 15.55 7.06
C LYS A 74 22.10 17.08 7.18
N ASP A 75 22.55 17.72 6.11
CA ASP A 75 22.89 19.15 6.08
C ASP A 75 21.74 19.99 5.45
N LEU A 76 20.56 19.39 5.25
CA LEU A 76 19.40 20.05 4.67
C LEU A 76 18.77 21.05 5.63
N THR A 77 18.55 22.28 5.14
CA THR A 77 17.74 23.31 5.82
C THR A 77 16.26 23.26 5.42
N ILE A 78 15.98 22.69 4.24
CA ILE A 78 14.63 22.44 3.72
C ILE A 78 14.10 21.18 4.43
N PRO A 79 12.88 21.23 5.01
CA PRO A 79 12.34 20.08 5.69
C PRO A 79 12.07 18.96 4.70
N HIS A 80 12.34 17.74 5.12
CA HIS A 80 12.13 16.56 4.30
C HIS A 80 11.37 15.49 5.06
N GLY A 81 10.72 14.60 4.31
CA GLY A 81 10.05 13.44 4.85
C GLY A 81 10.41 12.19 4.08
N ILE A 82 10.16 11.03 4.68
CA ILE A 82 10.41 9.73 4.07
C ILE A 82 9.12 8.94 3.98
N ILE A 83 8.92 8.21 2.88
CA ILE A 83 7.92 7.14 2.79
C ILE A 83 8.60 5.83 3.14
N MET A 84 8.09 5.09 4.11
CA MET A 84 8.60 3.78 4.50
C MET A 84 7.76 2.67 3.89
N HIS A 85 8.34 2.08 2.86
CA HIS A 85 7.97 0.79 2.31
C HIS A 85 8.64 -0.32 3.11
N ASP A 86 8.05 -1.52 3.02
CA ASP A 86 8.60 -2.77 3.53
C ASP A 86 9.33 -2.66 4.89
N MET A 87 8.56 -2.54 5.96
CA MET A 87 9.06 -2.09 7.26
C MET A 87 10.15 -2.98 7.86
N HIS A 88 10.21 -4.27 7.53
CA HIS A 88 11.20 -5.20 8.11
C HIS A 88 12.59 -5.12 7.43
N TYR A 89 12.72 -4.39 6.33
CA TYR A 89 13.99 -4.26 5.60
C TYR A 89 15.04 -3.50 6.42
N LYS A 90 16.15 -4.18 6.77
CA LYS A 90 17.37 -3.60 7.39
C LYS A 90 17.07 -2.62 8.54
N LEU A 91 16.24 -3.04 9.50
CA LEU A 91 15.77 -2.23 10.64
C LEU A 91 16.86 -1.37 11.29
N SER A 92 17.96 -1.97 11.75
CA SER A 92 19.04 -1.24 12.44
C SER A 92 19.68 -0.16 11.58
N LYS A 93 19.90 -0.45 10.29
CA LYS A 93 20.46 0.52 9.34
C LYS A 93 19.48 1.67 9.09
N ARG A 94 18.19 1.38 8.91
CA ARG A 94 17.15 2.41 8.74
C ARG A 94 17.05 3.27 9.98
N ASN A 95 17.06 2.67 11.17
CA ASN A 95 17.01 3.40 12.43
C ASN A 95 18.17 4.40 12.54
N TYR A 96 19.40 3.94 12.27
CA TYR A 96 20.59 4.78 12.24
C TYR A 96 20.43 5.96 11.26
N LEU A 97 19.96 5.71 10.03
CA LEU A 97 19.77 6.78 9.03
C LEU A 97 18.71 7.80 9.47
N ILE A 98 17.61 7.36 10.08
CA ILE A 98 16.55 8.25 10.60
C ILE A 98 17.08 9.15 11.74
N HIS A 99 17.98 8.65 12.60
CA HIS A 99 18.63 9.47 13.62
C HIS A 99 19.61 10.48 13.02
N GLN A 100 20.35 10.11 11.97
CA GLN A 100 21.34 10.97 11.33
C GLN A 100 20.69 12.08 10.50
N GLU A 101 19.72 11.71 9.65
CA GLU A 101 19.10 12.64 8.70
C GLU A 101 17.97 13.44 9.33
N LYS A 102 17.33 12.93 10.40
CA LYS A 102 16.25 13.61 11.14
C LYS A 102 15.11 14.11 10.21
N PRO A 103 14.46 13.23 9.43
CA PRO A 103 13.30 13.63 8.63
C PRO A 103 12.21 14.26 9.49
N ALA A 104 11.60 15.34 9.01
CA ALA A 104 10.51 16.03 9.69
C ALA A 104 9.27 15.13 9.86
N LEU A 105 8.94 14.37 8.81
CA LEU A 105 7.78 13.49 8.76
C LEU A 105 8.19 12.11 8.23
N ILE A 106 7.65 11.06 8.84
CA ILE A 106 7.90 9.67 8.45
C ILE A 106 6.56 9.02 8.12
N PHE A 107 6.27 8.93 6.81
CA PHE A 107 5.05 8.31 6.30
C PHE A 107 5.23 6.79 6.30
N SER A 108 4.50 6.07 7.16
CA SER A 108 4.59 4.60 7.23
C SER A 108 3.29 3.93 6.84
N HIS A 109 3.40 2.87 6.02
CA HIS A 109 2.26 2.03 5.66
C HIS A 109 1.71 1.20 6.82
N TYR A 110 2.52 0.95 7.86
CA TYR A 110 2.18 0.05 8.96
C TYR A 110 2.49 0.71 10.30
N ARG A 111 1.46 1.31 10.92
CA ARG A 111 1.55 2.05 12.18
C ARG A 111 2.06 1.16 13.30
N ASP A 112 1.45 -0.01 13.49
CA ASP A 112 1.76 -0.84 14.66
C ASP A 112 3.18 -1.40 14.57
N ALA A 113 3.59 -1.82 13.37
CA ALA A 113 4.96 -2.24 13.11
C ALA A 113 5.97 -1.10 13.26
N PHE A 114 5.62 0.11 12.82
CA PHE A 114 6.46 1.29 13.01
C PHE A 114 6.67 1.60 14.48
N LEU A 115 5.60 1.70 15.26
CA LEU A 115 5.67 1.99 16.69
C LEU A 115 6.46 0.93 17.45
N LYS A 116 6.35 -0.34 17.04
CA LYS A 116 7.11 -1.44 17.62
C LYS A 116 8.61 -1.37 17.30
N TRP A 117 8.98 -1.05 16.07
CA TRP A 117 10.38 -1.17 15.60
C TRP A 117 11.17 0.14 15.60
N PHE A 118 10.48 1.28 15.64
CA PHE A 118 11.04 2.62 15.60
C PHE A 118 10.40 3.54 16.68
N PRO A 119 10.31 3.11 17.95
CA PRO A 119 9.57 3.84 18.99
C PRO A 119 10.12 5.26 19.22
N ASP A 120 11.44 5.43 19.12
CA ASP A 120 12.14 6.72 19.30
C ASP A 120 11.74 7.77 18.24
N HIS A 121 11.07 7.34 17.17
CA HIS A 121 10.65 8.19 16.05
C HIS A 121 9.14 8.39 15.99
N SER A 122 8.41 7.94 17.01
CA SER A 122 6.94 7.96 17.08
C SER A 122 6.33 9.36 16.92
N GLU A 123 6.96 10.40 17.46
CA GLU A 123 6.49 11.79 17.33
C GLU A 123 6.51 12.31 15.87
N ARG A 124 7.28 11.67 15.01
CA ARG A 124 7.42 12.03 13.59
C ARG A 124 6.64 11.10 12.66
N LEU A 125 5.96 10.10 13.22
CA LEU A 125 5.15 9.17 12.47
C LEU A 125 3.94 9.89 11.88
N VAL A 126 3.76 9.73 10.57
CA VAL A 126 2.50 9.97 9.88
C VAL A 126 2.01 8.61 9.39
N TRP A 127 0.87 8.15 9.90
CA TRP A 127 0.27 6.92 9.39
C TRP A 127 -0.19 7.14 7.95
N PHE A 128 0.39 6.39 7.02
CA PHE A 128 0.18 6.52 5.60
C PHE A 128 -0.11 5.13 4.99
N PRO A 129 -1.32 4.59 5.20
CA PRO A 129 -1.68 3.25 4.75
C PRO A 129 -1.51 3.04 3.25
N HIS A 130 -1.48 1.77 2.84
CA HIS A 130 -1.57 1.38 1.44
C HIS A 130 -2.83 1.95 0.77
N HIS A 131 -2.75 2.10 -0.56
CA HIS A 131 -3.81 2.73 -1.34
C HIS A 131 -3.85 2.22 -2.77
N VAL A 132 -4.99 2.42 -3.42
CA VAL A 132 -5.21 1.95 -4.79
C VAL A 132 -5.70 3.06 -5.72
N PRO A 133 -5.23 3.11 -6.99
CA PRO A 133 -5.78 4.02 -7.98
C PRO A 133 -7.19 3.57 -8.41
N ALA A 134 -8.19 4.42 -8.16
CA ALA A 134 -9.60 4.11 -8.42
C ALA A 134 -9.90 3.84 -9.91
N GLU A 135 -9.06 4.33 -10.83
CA GLU A 135 -9.24 4.07 -12.26
C GLU A 135 -8.91 2.63 -12.67
N ILE A 136 -8.09 1.93 -11.87
CA ILE A 136 -7.64 0.56 -12.13
C ILE A 136 -8.38 -0.39 -11.20
N PHE A 137 -8.40 -0.11 -9.90
CA PHE A 137 -9.08 -0.96 -8.92
C PHE A 137 -10.50 -0.43 -8.74
N LYS A 138 -11.38 -1.01 -9.55
CA LYS A 138 -12.83 -0.78 -9.55
C LYS A 138 -13.55 -2.07 -9.92
N ARG A 139 -14.85 -2.13 -9.65
CA ARG A 139 -15.69 -3.25 -10.10
C ARG A 139 -15.83 -3.20 -11.63
N TYR A 140 -15.28 -4.20 -12.30
CA TYR A 140 -15.44 -4.35 -13.75
C TYR A 140 -16.75 -5.09 -14.08
N PRO A 141 -17.40 -4.77 -15.21
CA PRO A 141 -18.61 -5.46 -15.67
C PRO A 141 -18.23 -6.82 -16.29
N VAL A 142 -17.77 -7.74 -15.45
CA VAL A 142 -17.40 -9.12 -15.83
C VAL A 142 -18.23 -10.12 -15.01
N PRO A 143 -18.61 -11.26 -15.60
CA PRO A 143 -19.31 -12.32 -14.87
C PRO A 143 -18.50 -12.83 -13.67
N LYS A 144 -19.16 -13.07 -12.53
CA LYS A 144 -18.56 -13.61 -11.29
C LYS A 144 -18.51 -15.14 -11.31
N GLU A 145 -17.71 -15.70 -12.21
CA GLU A 145 -17.66 -17.15 -12.46
C GLU A 145 -16.68 -17.90 -11.54
N ILE A 146 -15.71 -17.23 -10.91
CA ILE A 146 -14.70 -17.90 -10.08
C ILE A 146 -15.22 -17.96 -8.63
N PRO A 147 -15.58 -19.13 -8.07
CA PRO A 147 -16.03 -19.20 -6.68
C PRO A 147 -15.00 -18.69 -5.68
N PHE A 148 -13.76 -19.17 -5.79
CA PHE A 148 -12.67 -18.87 -4.87
C PHE A 148 -11.39 -18.55 -5.63
N LEU A 149 -10.83 -17.36 -5.36
CA LEU A 149 -9.58 -16.91 -5.94
C LEU A 149 -8.54 -16.68 -4.84
N LEU A 150 -7.33 -17.19 -5.03
CA LEU A 150 -6.17 -16.85 -4.22
C LEU A 150 -5.02 -16.47 -5.15
N MET A 151 -4.42 -15.30 -4.93
CA MET A 151 -3.26 -14.87 -5.71
C MET A 151 -2.17 -14.30 -4.82
N GLY A 152 -0.91 -14.48 -5.22
CA GLY A 152 0.24 -13.83 -4.59
C GLY A 152 1.29 -14.81 -4.06
N ALA A 153 2.23 -14.30 -3.27
CA ALA A 153 3.35 -15.10 -2.77
C ALA A 153 2.86 -16.04 -1.67
N SER A 154 3.21 -17.33 -1.72
CA SER A 154 2.72 -18.36 -0.79
C SER A 154 3.86 -19.05 -0.02
N PHE A 155 5.02 -18.40 0.10
CA PHE A 155 6.17 -18.98 0.81
C PHE A 155 5.79 -19.35 2.25
N PRO A 156 5.84 -20.63 2.66
CA PRO A 156 5.27 -21.07 3.94
C PRO A 156 5.87 -20.39 5.17
N HIS A 157 7.16 -20.04 5.14
CA HIS A 157 7.83 -19.36 6.25
C HIS A 157 7.36 -17.90 6.45
N LEU A 158 6.82 -17.26 5.41
CA LEU A 158 6.35 -15.87 5.44
C LEU A 158 4.81 -15.80 5.46
N TYR A 159 4.14 -16.75 4.80
CA TYR A 159 2.69 -16.81 4.65
C TYR A 159 2.13 -18.19 5.02
N PRO A 160 2.30 -18.67 6.26
CA PRO A 160 1.84 -20.00 6.68
C PRO A 160 0.34 -20.17 6.48
N PHE A 161 -0.47 -19.16 6.85
CA PHE A 161 -1.91 -19.23 6.66
C PHE A 161 -2.33 -19.25 5.18
N ARG A 162 -1.55 -18.62 4.28
CA ARG A 162 -1.83 -18.67 2.84
C ARG A 162 -1.52 -20.04 2.25
N ASP A 163 -0.40 -20.63 2.66
CA ASP A 163 -0.05 -22.02 2.32
C ASP A 163 -1.11 -23.00 2.83
N TYR A 164 -1.59 -22.81 4.07
CA TYR A 164 -2.72 -23.57 4.62
C TYR A 164 -3.98 -23.45 3.74
N MET A 165 -4.40 -22.24 3.37
CA MET A 165 -5.57 -22.04 2.50
C MET A 165 -5.40 -22.73 1.14
N ILE A 166 -4.22 -22.66 0.51
CA ILE A 166 -3.97 -23.36 -0.75
C ILE A 166 -4.17 -24.87 -0.59
N LYS A 167 -3.66 -25.47 0.50
CA LYS A 167 -3.80 -26.90 0.79
C LYS A 167 -5.26 -27.29 1.09
N GLN A 168 -5.99 -26.47 1.83
CA GLN A 168 -7.40 -26.75 2.17
C GLN A 168 -8.34 -26.64 0.97
N PHE A 169 -8.07 -25.69 0.05
CA PHE A 169 -8.94 -25.41 -1.08
C PHE A 169 -8.52 -26.12 -2.38
N SER A 170 -7.38 -26.81 -2.43
CA SER A 170 -6.89 -27.46 -3.66
C SER A 170 -7.86 -28.48 -4.27
N ASN A 171 -8.70 -29.10 -3.44
CA ASN A 171 -9.72 -30.08 -3.86
C ASN A 171 -11.14 -29.49 -3.89
N VAL A 172 -11.30 -28.18 -3.67
CA VAL A 172 -12.59 -27.50 -3.71
C VAL A 172 -12.88 -27.07 -5.15
N SER A 173 -14.07 -27.46 -5.66
CA SER A 173 -14.49 -27.13 -7.02
C SER A 173 -14.49 -25.62 -7.27
N GLY A 174 -13.87 -25.19 -8.38
CA GLY A 174 -13.78 -23.78 -8.77
C GLY A 174 -12.73 -22.97 -8.01
N PHE A 175 -11.88 -23.58 -7.18
CA PHE A 175 -10.73 -22.87 -6.62
C PHE A 175 -9.67 -22.57 -7.68
N VAL A 176 -9.29 -21.30 -7.79
CA VAL A 176 -8.24 -20.82 -8.70
C VAL A 176 -7.11 -20.22 -7.88
N HIS A 177 -5.89 -20.70 -8.11
CA HIS A 177 -4.67 -20.19 -7.49
C HIS A 177 -3.66 -19.71 -8.53
N HIS A 178 -3.20 -18.47 -8.40
CA HIS A 178 -2.08 -17.94 -9.17
C HIS A 178 -0.92 -17.53 -8.27
N SER A 179 0.26 -18.11 -8.51
CA SER A 179 1.49 -17.71 -7.84
C SER A 179 1.90 -16.29 -8.22
N HIS A 180 2.63 -15.61 -7.32
CA HIS A 180 3.16 -14.28 -7.59
C HIS A 180 4.06 -14.30 -8.84
N PRO A 181 3.98 -13.32 -9.76
CA PRO A 181 4.85 -13.26 -10.95
C PRO A 181 6.33 -12.99 -10.63
N GLY A 182 6.70 -12.94 -9.35
CA GLY A 182 8.00 -12.50 -8.82
C GLY A 182 8.16 -10.97 -8.79
N TYR A 183 9.35 -10.49 -8.41
CA TYR A 183 9.67 -9.07 -8.26
C TYR A 183 10.64 -8.61 -9.37
N GLY A 184 10.48 -7.40 -9.89
CA GLY A 184 11.39 -6.76 -10.87
C GLY A 184 10.73 -6.24 -12.16
N MET A 185 11.50 -5.51 -12.97
CA MET A 185 11.04 -4.88 -14.23
C MET A 185 10.72 -5.91 -15.32
N GLY A 186 9.72 -5.60 -16.15
CA GLY A 186 9.44 -6.35 -17.39
C GLY A 186 8.86 -7.74 -17.21
N ARG A 187 8.43 -8.11 -16.00
CA ARG A 187 7.82 -9.42 -15.75
C ARG A 187 6.42 -9.50 -16.37
N ARG A 188 6.20 -10.56 -17.16
CA ARG A 188 4.90 -10.92 -17.71
C ARG A 188 4.09 -11.63 -16.63
N GLY A 189 2.86 -11.19 -16.39
CA GLY A 189 1.96 -11.75 -15.39
C GLY A 189 0.64 -11.01 -15.37
N ILE A 190 -0.30 -11.50 -14.55
CA ILE A 190 -1.61 -10.87 -14.36
C ILE A 190 -1.42 -9.68 -13.42
N VAL A 191 -1.38 -8.46 -13.98
CA VAL A 191 -1.04 -7.22 -13.26
C VAL A 191 -1.96 -6.07 -13.67
N GLY A 192 -1.99 -4.99 -12.87
CA GLY A 192 -2.77 -3.78 -13.19
C GLY A 192 -4.25 -4.09 -13.47
N GLU A 193 -4.78 -3.57 -14.58
CA GLU A 193 -6.18 -3.79 -14.97
C GLU A 193 -6.52 -5.28 -15.19
N GLN A 194 -5.60 -6.08 -15.75
CA GLN A 194 -5.86 -7.52 -15.94
C GLN A 194 -6.07 -8.22 -14.60
N TYR A 195 -5.27 -7.84 -13.59
CA TYR A 195 -5.44 -8.32 -12.23
C TYR A 195 -6.74 -7.84 -11.59
N ALA A 196 -7.07 -6.56 -11.71
CA ALA A 196 -8.32 -6.01 -11.18
C ALA A 196 -9.57 -6.66 -11.82
N ARG A 197 -9.53 -6.98 -13.12
CA ARG A 197 -10.59 -7.73 -13.80
C ARG A 197 -10.71 -9.16 -13.29
N LEU A 198 -9.60 -9.86 -13.08
CA LEU A 198 -9.61 -11.22 -12.53
C LEU A 198 -10.12 -11.23 -11.08
N ILE A 199 -9.78 -10.24 -10.27
CA ILE A 199 -10.39 -10.08 -8.94
C ILE A 199 -11.90 -9.87 -9.10
N SER A 200 -12.33 -9.01 -10.01
CA SER A 200 -13.76 -8.69 -10.23
C SER A 200 -14.58 -9.91 -10.65
N SER A 201 -13.99 -10.87 -11.38
CA SER A 201 -14.65 -12.12 -11.78
C SER A 201 -14.72 -13.18 -10.68
N ALA A 202 -14.14 -12.94 -9.51
CA ALA A 202 -14.26 -13.83 -8.35
C ALA A 202 -15.46 -13.47 -7.47
N LYS A 203 -16.07 -14.49 -6.85
CA LYS A 203 -17.08 -14.31 -5.80
C LYS A 203 -16.40 -14.02 -4.46
N ILE A 204 -15.36 -14.79 -4.14
CA ILE A 204 -14.58 -14.69 -2.90
C ILE A 204 -13.08 -14.70 -3.23
N PHE A 205 -12.34 -13.78 -2.61
CA PHE A 205 -10.88 -13.75 -2.64
C PHE A 205 -10.31 -14.08 -1.26
N LEU A 206 -9.37 -15.03 -1.22
CA LEU A 206 -8.71 -15.51 -0.02
C LEU A 206 -7.32 -14.89 0.14
N THR A 207 -7.00 -14.31 1.30
CA THR A 207 -5.64 -13.85 1.59
C THR A 207 -5.33 -13.78 3.10
N CYS A 208 -4.14 -13.28 3.44
CA CYS A 208 -3.72 -13.04 4.81
C CYS A 208 -2.69 -11.90 4.87
N ASP A 209 -2.38 -11.48 6.10
CA ASP A 209 -1.49 -10.39 6.50
C ASP A 209 -0.03 -10.82 6.78
N SER A 210 0.35 -12.07 6.45
CA SER A 210 1.68 -12.68 6.69
C SER A 210 2.02 -12.84 8.18
N ILE A 211 3.19 -13.40 8.49
CA ILE A 211 3.72 -13.44 9.87
C ILE A 211 3.97 -12.03 10.47
N HIS A 212 3.99 -10.99 9.63
CA HIS A 212 4.22 -9.62 10.07
C HIS A 212 2.94 -8.87 10.45
N HIS A 213 1.77 -9.46 10.19
CA HIS A 213 0.46 -8.84 10.44
C HIS A 213 0.26 -7.48 9.75
N PHE A 214 0.78 -7.35 8.53
CA PHE A 214 0.69 -6.12 7.76
C PHE A 214 -0.65 -6.01 7.01
N PRO A 215 -1.32 -4.84 7.06
CA PRO A 215 -2.37 -4.45 6.13
C PRO A 215 -1.85 -4.35 4.68
N VAL A 216 -1.61 -5.49 4.02
CA VAL A 216 -1.07 -5.54 2.64
C VAL A 216 -2.05 -5.02 1.60
N LEU A 217 -1.55 -4.65 0.40
CA LEU A 217 -2.34 -4.10 -0.71
C LEU A 217 -3.65 -4.84 -1.02
N LYS A 218 -3.69 -6.17 -0.87
CA LYS A 218 -4.89 -6.98 -1.15
C LYS A 218 -6.11 -6.60 -0.33
N TYR A 219 -5.92 -6.06 0.89
CA TYR A 219 -7.02 -5.53 1.70
C TYR A 219 -7.72 -4.35 1.02
N PHE A 220 -7.03 -3.65 0.14
CA PHE A 220 -7.53 -2.47 -0.56
C PHE A 220 -7.95 -2.80 -2.00
N GLU A 221 -7.16 -3.60 -2.69
CA GLU A 221 -7.40 -4.02 -4.08
C GLU A 221 -8.70 -4.84 -4.21
N VAL A 222 -8.91 -5.82 -3.33
CA VAL A 222 -10.01 -6.77 -3.46
C VAL A 222 -11.37 -6.11 -3.26
N PRO A 223 -11.61 -5.36 -2.16
CA PRO A 223 -12.89 -4.72 -1.96
C PRO A 223 -13.17 -3.67 -3.04
N ALA A 224 -12.17 -2.93 -3.52
CA ALA A 224 -12.34 -1.95 -4.60
C ALA A 224 -12.86 -2.59 -5.91
N CYS A 225 -12.45 -3.83 -6.18
CA CYS A 225 -12.90 -4.61 -7.34
C CYS A 225 -14.29 -5.26 -7.16
N GLY A 226 -14.97 -5.04 -6.03
CA GLY A 226 -16.31 -5.53 -5.81
C GLY A 226 -16.39 -7.05 -5.60
N THR A 227 -15.42 -7.60 -4.88
CA THR A 227 -15.29 -9.03 -4.54
C THR A 227 -15.18 -9.19 -3.03
N LEU A 228 -15.79 -10.25 -2.46
CA LEU A 228 -15.74 -10.47 -1.03
C LEU A 228 -14.33 -10.89 -0.62
N LEU A 229 -13.74 -10.12 0.30
CA LEU A 229 -12.44 -10.44 0.89
C LEU A 229 -12.62 -11.30 2.13
N LEU A 230 -12.04 -12.51 2.12
CA LEU A 230 -11.83 -13.35 3.29
C LEU A 230 -10.35 -13.29 3.65
N ALA A 231 -10.01 -12.70 4.80
CA ALA A 231 -8.64 -12.51 5.22
C ALA A 231 -8.46 -12.55 6.74
N SER A 232 -7.22 -12.64 7.23
CA SER A 232 -6.92 -12.44 8.64
C SER A 232 -7.28 -11.01 9.09
N SER A 233 -7.37 -10.80 10.40
CA SER A 233 -7.73 -9.50 10.99
C SER A 233 -6.70 -9.07 12.02
N SER A 234 -6.60 -7.76 12.24
CA SER A 234 -5.75 -7.14 13.24
C SER A 234 -6.39 -5.83 13.71
N GLN A 235 -5.93 -5.28 14.84
CA GLN A 235 -6.41 -3.99 15.32
C GLN A 235 -6.14 -2.87 14.30
N GLU A 236 -4.96 -2.87 13.67
CA GLU A 236 -4.63 -1.90 12.63
C GLU A 236 -5.60 -1.97 11.44
N LEU A 237 -6.03 -3.17 11.03
CA LEU A 237 -7.06 -3.35 10.00
C LEU A 237 -8.41 -2.77 10.45
N THR A 238 -8.82 -3.00 11.70
CA THR A 238 -10.05 -2.41 12.24
C THR A 238 -10.00 -0.88 12.23
N ASP A 239 -8.88 -0.27 12.61
CA ASP A 239 -8.69 1.18 12.60
C ASP A 239 -8.72 1.77 11.17
N LEU A 240 -8.31 0.97 10.17
CA LEU A 240 -8.45 1.28 8.75
C LEU A 240 -9.90 1.14 8.25
N GLY A 241 -10.82 0.62 9.05
CA GLY A 241 -12.23 0.40 8.71
C GLY A 241 -12.54 -1.01 8.20
N PHE A 242 -11.61 -1.96 8.31
CA PHE A 242 -11.87 -3.37 8.01
C PHE A 242 -12.55 -4.02 9.22
N VAL A 243 -13.87 -4.17 9.15
CA VAL A 243 -14.73 -4.69 10.22
C VAL A 243 -15.33 -6.03 9.76
N ASP A 244 -15.13 -7.09 10.57
CA ASP A 244 -15.60 -8.46 10.26
C ASP A 244 -17.11 -8.49 10.08
N GLY A 245 -17.57 -9.10 8.98
CA GLY A 245 -18.99 -9.20 8.63
C GLY A 245 -19.59 -7.88 8.14
N GLU A 246 -18.82 -6.80 8.04
CA GLU A 246 -19.32 -5.50 7.59
C GLU A 246 -18.64 -5.00 6.31
N THR A 247 -17.31 -4.94 6.27
CA THR A 247 -16.55 -4.45 5.09
C THR A 247 -15.66 -5.52 4.48
N PHE A 248 -15.39 -6.59 5.24
CA PHE A 248 -14.71 -7.82 4.82
C PHE A 248 -15.11 -8.95 5.79
N VAL A 249 -14.59 -10.15 5.58
CA VAL A 249 -14.82 -11.28 6.49
C VAL A 249 -13.50 -11.74 7.07
N ALA A 250 -13.36 -11.66 8.39
CA ALA A 250 -12.20 -12.13 9.12
C ALA A 250 -12.21 -13.66 9.19
N VAL A 251 -11.07 -14.28 8.85
CA VAL A 251 -10.90 -15.74 8.87
C VAL A 251 -9.57 -16.14 9.50
N ASN A 252 -9.53 -17.36 10.00
CA ASN A 252 -8.35 -18.06 10.50
C ASN A 252 -8.40 -19.54 10.08
N GLU A 253 -7.41 -20.34 10.49
CA GLU A 253 -7.31 -21.75 10.09
C GLU A 253 -8.54 -22.58 10.50
N ALA A 254 -9.17 -22.24 11.62
CA ALA A 254 -10.31 -22.99 12.17
C ALA A 254 -11.62 -22.72 11.42
N ASN A 255 -11.80 -21.55 10.82
CA ASN A 255 -13.09 -21.13 10.27
C ASN A 255 -13.10 -20.80 8.77
N VAL A 256 -11.93 -20.68 8.11
CA VAL A 256 -11.84 -20.19 6.73
C VAL A 256 -12.70 -21.00 5.75
N LYS A 257 -12.70 -22.34 5.89
CA LYS A 257 -13.47 -23.21 5.00
C LYS A 257 -14.98 -23.02 5.20
N ALA A 258 -15.44 -23.09 6.44
CA ALA A 258 -16.85 -22.93 6.78
C ALA A 258 -17.40 -21.54 6.39
N LYS A 259 -16.65 -20.46 6.67
CA LYS A 259 -17.02 -19.10 6.25
C LYS A 259 -17.03 -18.97 4.72
N ALA A 260 -16.06 -19.54 4.02
CA ALA A 260 -16.00 -19.48 2.56
C ALA A 260 -17.20 -20.20 1.91
N GLU A 261 -17.56 -21.39 2.39
CA GLU A 261 -18.73 -22.15 1.93
C GLU A 261 -20.04 -21.40 2.22
N TYR A 262 -20.18 -20.88 3.44
CA TYR A 262 -21.33 -20.07 3.85
C TYR A 262 -21.51 -18.85 2.92
N TYR A 263 -20.49 -18.01 2.78
CA TYR A 263 -20.60 -16.80 1.96
C TYR A 263 -20.71 -17.09 0.47
N LEU A 264 -20.34 -18.29 -0.01
CA LEU A 264 -20.58 -18.69 -1.39
C LEU A 264 -22.09 -18.90 -1.66
N GLN A 265 -22.83 -19.42 -0.68
CA GLN A 265 -24.28 -19.67 -0.79
C GLN A 265 -25.15 -18.47 -0.39
N ASN A 266 -24.63 -17.54 0.43
CA ASN A 266 -25.38 -16.39 0.95
C ASN A 266 -25.12 -15.12 0.14
N GLU A 267 -25.68 -15.06 -1.07
CA GLU A 267 -25.41 -13.98 -2.02
C GLU A 267 -25.81 -12.58 -1.52
N GLN A 268 -26.98 -12.44 -0.90
CA GLN A 268 -27.45 -11.14 -0.43
C GLN A 268 -26.54 -10.55 0.65
N GLU A 269 -26.14 -11.37 1.62
CA GLU A 269 -25.22 -10.95 2.69
C GLU A 269 -23.83 -10.65 2.11
N ARG A 270 -23.32 -11.51 1.23
CA ARG A 270 -22.05 -11.30 0.52
C ARG A 270 -22.05 -9.97 -0.22
N GLU A 271 -23.10 -9.65 -0.97
CA GLU A 271 -23.19 -8.40 -1.74
C GLU A 271 -23.26 -7.17 -0.82
N ARG A 272 -23.97 -7.25 0.32
CA ARG A 272 -23.97 -6.17 1.32
C ARG A 272 -22.55 -5.84 1.81
N ILE A 273 -21.78 -6.87 2.16
CA ILE A 273 -20.39 -6.69 2.64
C ILE A 273 -19.50 -6.15 1.52
N ILE A 274 -19.67 -6.64 0.29
CA ILE A 274 -18.96 -6.13 -0.89
C ILE A 274 -19.20 -4.62 -1.09
N GLN A 275 -20.47 -4.18 -1.04
CA GLN A 275 -20.81 -2.77 -1.24
C GLN A 275 -20.19 -1.88 -0.14
N ASN A 276 -20.22 -2.35 1.10
CA ASN A 276 -19.57 -1.67 2.22
C ASN A 276 -18.04 -1.58 2.04
N GLY A 277 -17.40 -2.68 1.62
CA GLY A 277 -15.97 -2.71 1.33
C GLY A 277 -15.59 -1.79 0.17
N MET A 278 -16.36 -1.78 -0.92
CA MET A 278 -16.16 -0.85 -2.05
C MET A 278 -16.23 0.61 -1.59
N ARG A 279 -17.26 0.96 -0.81
CA ARG A 279 -17.45 2.30 -0.25
C ARG A 279 -16.29 2.71 0.64
N LEU A 280 -15.85 1.83 1.54
CA LEU A 280 -14.70 2.06 2.39
C LEU A 280 -13.47 2.46 1.58
N ILE A 281 -13.16 1.72 0.51
CA ILE A 281 -11.98 2.03 -0.32
C ILE A 281 -12.17 3.35 -1.07
N ALA A 282 -13.33 3.58 -1.66
CA ALA A 282 -13.62 4.79 -2.42
C ALA A 282 -13.51 6.06 -1.55
N GLU A 283 -14.00 6.00 -0.31
CA GLU A 283 -14.03 7.14 0.60
C GLU A 283 -12.69 7.38 1.31
N ARG A 284 -11.95 6.32 1.65
CA ARG A 284 -10.78 6.43 2.55
C ARG A 284 -9.46 6.01 1.91
N HIS A 285 -9.43 5.06 0.99
CA HIS A 285 -8.17 4.36 0.63
C HIS A 285 -7.80 4.45 -0.85
N THR A 286 -8.34 5.43 -1.57
CA THR A 286 -7.85 5.74 -2.92
C THR A 286 -6.52 6.50 -2.87
N THR A 287 -5.72 6.36 -3.93
CA THR A 287 -4.46 7.13 -4.07
C THR A 287 -4.69 8.64 -3.98
N ALA A 288 -5.81 9.14 -4.51
CA ALA A 288 -6.15 10.56 -4.46
C ALA A 288 -6.42 11.05 -3.03
N VAL A 289 -7.08 10.23 -2.20
CA VAL A 289 -7.26 10.52 -0.77
C VAL A 289 -5.92 10.56 -0.05
N ARG A 290 -5.06 9.55 -0.26
CA ARG A 290 -3.72 9.52 0.35
C ARG A 290 -2.86 10.72 -0.04
N ALA A 291 -2.87 11.13 -1.31
CA ALA A 291 -2.12 12.31 -1.76
C ALA A 291 -2.57 13.59 -1.04
N LYS A 292 -3.88 13.76 -0.85
CA LYS A 292 -4.44 14.90 -0.10
C LYS A 292 -4.04 14.88 1.37
N GLU A 293 -4.09 13.71 2.02
CA GLU A 293 -3.69 13.57 3.42
C GLU A 293 -2.18 13.80 3.62
N MET A 294 -1.35 13.30 2.70
CA MET A 294 0.09 13.59 2.70
C MET A 294 0.35 15.09 2.56
N LEU A 295 -0.32 15.74 1.59
CA LEU A 295 -0.20 17.18 1.42
C LEU A 295 -0.64 17.93 2.68
N HIS A 296 -1.73 17.51 3.32
CA HIS A 296 -2.20 18.10 4.59
C HIS A 296 -1.14 17.97 5.69
N ALA A 297 -0.56 16.79 5.88
CA ALA A 297 0.48 16.60 6.89
C ALA A 297 1.70 17.50 6.64
N ILE A 298 2.12 17.62 5.37
CA ILE A 298 3.22 18.49 4.96
C ILE A 298 2.88 19.96 5.24
N THR A 299 1.71 20.44 4.81
CA THR A 299 1.33 21.86 4.99
C THR A 299 1.11 22.23 6.45
N HIS A 300 0.55 21.31 7.24
CA HIS A 300 0.41 21.48 8.68
C HIS A 300 1.78 21.65 9.36
N TYR A 301 2.73 20.75 9.07
CA TYR A 301 4.09 20.85 9.58
C TYR A 301 4.77 22.17 9.17
N LEU A 302 4.66 22.56 7.90
CA LEU A 302 5.26 23.80 7.40
C LEU A 302 4.67 25.06 8.04
N SER A 303 3.38 25.03 8.40
CA SER A 303 2.69 26.17 9.02
C SER A 303 3.10 26.38 10.47
N ASN A 304 3.36 25.29 11.21
CA ASN A 304 3.78 25.33 12.62
C ASN A 304 5.29 25.59 12.81
N ARG A 305 6.06 25.66 11.72
CA ARG A 305 7.50 25.97 11.75
C ARG A 305 7.78 27.48 11.75
N LYS A 306 6.80 28.29 11.35
CA LYS A 306 6.92 29.76 11.36
C LYS A 306 6.71 30.31 12.75
#